data_AF-A0AAV7NV96-F1
#
_entry.id   AF-A0AAV7NV96-F1
#
_cell.length_a   1.000
_cell.length_b   1.000
_cell.length_c   1.000
_cell.angle_alpha   90.00
_cell.angle_beta   90.00
_cell.angle_gamma   90.00
#
_symmetry.space_group_name_H-M   'P 1'
#
loop_
_entity.id
_entity.type
_entity.pdbx_description
1 polymer ?
#
loop_
_entity_poly.entity_id
_entity_poly.type
_entity_poly.pdbx_seq_one_letter_code
_entity_poly.pdbx_strand_id
1 'polypeptide(L)'
;MDDNSTHEEATFNADEASSTVKECIDVILGEVDYDQSKVNIWMASVVEQSLARLVKLGKAYKYIVSCTVMQKCGSGLHTASSCFWDNSTDGNCTVRWENRTMCCVVNVFAVAIPL
;
A
#
# COMPACT_ATOMS: atom_id res chain seq x y z
N MET A 1 29.02 8.39 28.45
CA MET A 1 27.95 7.55 28.98
C MET A 1 27.12 7.21 27.76
N ASP A 2 27.35 6.01 27.25
CA ASP A 2 26.81 5.49 26.00
C ASP A 2 25.28 5.38 26.10
N ASP A 3 24.59 6.13 25.25
CA ASP A 3 23.22 5.78 24.85
C ASP A 3 23.32 5.09 23.49
N ASN A 4 23.82 3.85 23.53
CA ASN A 4 23.71 2.93 22.41
C ASN A 4 22.26 2.42 22.38
N SER A 5 21.35 3.26 21.89
CA SER A 5 20.04 2.80 21.44
C SER A 5 20.30 1.79 20.34
N THR A 6 20.20 0.51 20.66
CA THR A 6 20.17 -0.59 19.71
C THR A 6 19.04 -0.32 18.73
N HIS A 7 19.37 0.33 17.61
CA HIS A 7 18.53 0.36 16.43
C HIS A 7 18.50 -1.08 15.92
N GLU A 8 17.55 -1.87 16.40
CA GLU A 8 17.11 -3.04 15.66
C GLU A 8 16.78 -2.51 14.25
N GLU A 9 17.50 -3.00 13.24
CA GLU A 9 17.16 -2.82 11.84
C GLU A 9 15.74 -3.35 11.67
N ALA A 10 14.75 -2.46 11.81
CA ALA A 10 13.36 -2.85 11.79
C ALA A 10 13.05 -3.39 10.40
N THR A 11 12.82 -4.69 10.30
CA THR A 11 12.34 -5.32 9.07
C THR A 11 10.93 -4.83 8.78
N PHE A 12 10.63 -4.57 7.51
CA PHE A 12 9.31 -4.11 7.08
C PHE A 12 8.21 -5.12 7.48
N ASN A 13 7.21 -4.66 8.24
CA ASN A 13 6.05 -5.47 8.61
C ASN A 13 4.96 -5.37 7.53
N ALA A 14 4.97 -6.34 6.61
CA ALA A 14 4.04 -6.40 5.49
C ALA A 14 2.57 -6.60 5.92
N ASP A 15 2.32 -7.29 7.03
CA ASP A 15 0.96 -7.56 7.51
C ASP A 15 0.30 -6.30 8.08
N GLU A 16 1.04 -5.52 8.88
CA GLU A 16 0.57 -4.23 9.40
C GLU A 16 0.28 -3.24 8.27
N ALA A 17 1.18 -3.16 7.28
CA ALA A 17 0.96 -2.33 6.09
C ALA A 17 -0.25 -2.81 5.28
N SER A 18 -0.39 -4.12 5.08
CA SER A 18 -1.53 -4.71 4.35
C SER A 18 -2.87 -4.42 5.03
N SER A 19 -2.94 -4.55 6.37
CA SER A 19 -4.15 -4.23 7.14
C SER A 19 -4.51 -2.75 7.01
N THR A 20 -3.51 -1.87 7.18
CA THR A 20 -3.68 -0.42 7.06
C THR A 20 -4.23 -0.02 5.69
N VAL A 21 -3.66 -0.58 4.62
CA VAL A 21 -4.08 -0.31 3.24
C VAL A 21 -5.48 -0.88 2.98
N LYS A 22 -5.77 -2.10 3.44
CA LYS A 22 -7.08 -2.72 3.27
C LYS A 22 -8.20 -1.87 3.89
N GLU A 23 -7.99 -1.37 5.10
CA GLU A 23 -8.94 -0.45 5.74
C GLU A 23 -9.16 0.84 4.93
N CYS A 24 -8.10 1.40 4.33
CA CYS A 24 -8.24 2.58 3.47
C CYS A 24 -9.08 2.27 2.23
N ILE A 25 -8.86 1.10 1.61
CA ILE A 25 -9.66 0.66 0.47
C ILE A 25 -11.12 0.47 0.87
N ASP A 26 -11.40 -0.21 2.00
CA ASP A 26 -12.76 -0.46 2.47
C ASP A 26 -13.52 0.84 2.77
N VAL A 27 -12.85 1.84 3.37
CA VAL A 27 -13.46 3.16 3.64
C VAL A 27 -13.86 3.91 2.36
N ILE A 28 -13.09 3.75 1.27
CA ILE A 28 -13.29 4.53 0.04
C ILE A 28 -14.18 3.79 -0.97
N LEU A 29 -13.98 2.47 -1.10
CA LEU A 29 -14.59 1.64 -2.15
C LEU A 29 -15.66 0.66 -1.61
N GLY A 30 -15.76 0.45 -0.30
CA GLY A 30 -16.60 -0.57 0.33
C GLY A 30 -18.07 -0.52 -0.07
N GLU A 31 -18.63 0.69 -0.11
CA GLU A 31 -20.07 0.93 -0.29
C GLU A 31 -20.41 1.58 -1.64
N VAL A 32 -19.51 1.52 -2.62
CA VAL A 32 -19.71 2.16 -3.93
C VAL A 32 -19.58 1.16 -5.07
N ASP A 33 -20.43 1.33 -6.08
CA ASP A 33 -20.30 0.62 -7.35
C ASP A 33 -19.40 1.39 -8.32
N TYR A 34 -18.77 0.68 -9.26
CA TYR A 34 -17.87 1.27 -10.25
C TYR A 34 -18.52 2.41 -11.04
N ASP A 35 -17.86 3.57 -11.04
CA ASP A 35 -18.19 4.74 -11.85
C ASP A 35 -16.90 5.30 -12.47
N GLN A 36 -16.77 5.22 -13.79
CA GLN A 36 -15.58 5.67 -14.52
C GLN A 36 -15.20 7.14 -14.22
N SER A 37 -16.19 7.99 -13.91
CA SER A 37 -15.95 9.41 -13.64
C SER A 37 -15.30 9.65 -12.27
N LYS A 38 -15.39 8.67 -11.37
CA LYS A 38 -14.88 8.75 -10.00
C LYS A 38 -13.59 7.98 -9.78
N VAL A 39 -13.23 7.06 -10.69
CA VAL A 39 -12.04 6.19 -10.57
C VAL A 39 -10.77 6.97 -10.21
N ASN A 40 -10.48 8.08 -10.89
CA ASN A 40 -9.27 8.87 -10.61
C ASN A 40 -9.28 9.48 -9.19
N ILE A 41 -10.44 9.93 -8.71
CA ILE A 41 -10.60 10.49 -7.37
C ILE A 41 -10.42 9.40 -6.32
N TRP A 42 -11.01 8.22 -6.54
CA TRP A 42 -10.85 7.09 -5.64
C TRP A 42 -9.41 6.59 -5.57
N MET A 43 -8.73 6.43 -6.71
CA MET A 43 -7.33 6.03 -6.74
C MET A 43 -6.44 7.02 -5.98
N ALA A 44 -6.62 8.33 -6.21
CA ALA A 44 -5.90 9.36 -5.47
C ALA A 44 -6.19 9.28 -3.96
N SER A 45 -7.46 9.15 -3.58
CA SER A 45 -7.87 9.03 -2.17
C SER A 45 -7.26 7.80 -1.49
N VAL A 46 -7.22 6.65 -2.17
CA VAL A 46 -6.63 5.41 -1.64
C VAL A 46 -5.13 5.59 -1.42
N VAL A 47 -4.42 6.17 -2.39
CA VAL A 47 -2.99 6.44 -2.29
C VAL A 47 -2.70 7.42 -1.15
N GLU A 48 -3.40 8.55 -1.10
CA GLU A 48 -3.19 9.59 -0.08
C GLU A 48 -3.47 9.09 1.34
N GLN A 49 -4.60 8.41 1.56
CA GLN A 49 -4.94 7.88 2.88
C GLN A 49 -3.99 6.78 3.32
N SER A 50 -3.63 5.85 2.42
CA SER A 50 -2.68 4.78 2.72
C SER A 50 -1.31 5.36 3.09
N LEU A 51 -0.80 6.30 2.28
CA LEU A 51 0.49 6.93 2.52
C LEU A 51 0.50 7.72 3.83
N ALA A 52 -0.55 8.50 4.11
CA ALA A 52 -0.65 9.26 5.34
C ALA A 52 -0.66 8.36 6.59
N ARG A 53 -1.38 7.23 6.56
CA ARG A 53 -1.40 6.28 7.67
C ARG A 53 -0.06 5.56 7.85
N LEU A 54 0.58 5.13 6.76
CA LEU A 54 1.90 4.48 6.81
C LEU A 54 2.98 5.42 7.38
N VAL A 55 3.01 6.67 6.93
CA VAL A 55 3.94 7.69 7.45
C VAL A 55 3.69 7.96 8.93
N LYS A 56 2.42 7.94 9.37
CA LYS A 56 2.05 8.15 10.79
C LYS A 56 2.55 7.04 11.72
N LEU A 57 2.93 5.87 11.20
CA LEU A 57 3.59 4.82 12.00
C LEU A 57 4.97 5.25 12.51
N GLY A 58 5.56 6.33 11.97
CA GLY A 58 6.81 6.90 12.46
C GLY A 58 8.04 6.03 12.20
N LYS A 59 7.94 5.05 11.29
CA LYS A 59 9.04 4.18 10.91
C LYS A 59 9.92 4.84 9.85
N ALA A 60 11.23 4.59 9.90
CA ALA A 60 12.22 5.19 9.02
C ALA A 60 12.23 4.59 7.60
N TYR A 61 11.15 4.82 6.85
CA TYR A 61 11.03 4.37 5.46
C TYR A 61 10.66 5.52 4.52
N LYS A 62 11.12 5.40 3.27
CA LYS A 62 10.48 6.03 2.12
C LYS A 62 9.39 5.10 1.62
N TYR A 63 8.15 5.55 1.65
CA TYR A 63 7.01 4.80 1.17
C TYR A 63 6.64 5.19 -0.27
N ILE A 64 6.35 4.19 -1.09
CA ILE A 64 5.80 4.34 -2.44
C ILE A 64 4.49 3.55 -2.46
N VAL A 65 3.38 4.19 -2.84
CA VAL A 65 2.07 3.54 -2.93
C VAL A 65 1.54 3.71 -4.35
N SER A 66 1.18 2.61 -5.01
CA SER A 66 0.47 2.63 -6.29
C SER A 66 -0.87 1.93 -6.18
N CYS A 67 -1.89 2.48 -6.83
CA CYS A 67 -3.25 1.96 -6.82
C CYS A 67 -3.75 1.77 -8.25
N THR A 68 -4.33 0.61 -8.53
CA THR A 68 -4.98 0.27 -9.80
C THR A 68 -6.43 -0.12 -9.51
N VAL A 69 -7.38 0.50 -10.19
CA VAL A 69 -8.80 0.13 -10.14
C VAL A 69 -9.26 -0.30 -11.53
N MET A 70 -9.93 -1.45 -11.62
CA MET A 70 -10.40 -2.03 -12.88
C MET A 70 -11.88 -2.43 -12.76
N GLN A 71 -12.69 -2.07 -13.75
CA GLN A 71 -14.08 -2.54 -13.84
C GLN A 71 -14.12 -4.07 -14.03
N LYS A 72 -15.05 -4.75 -13.35
CA LYS A 72 -15.33 -6.16 -13.60
C LYS A 72 -16.22 -6.31 -14.84
N CYS A 73 -15.59 -6.55 -15.99
CA CYS A 73 -16.27 -6.78 -17.27
C CYS A 73 -15.84 -8.09 -17.95
N GLY A 74 -15.33 -9.06 -17.18
CA GLY A 74 -14.83 -10.33 -17.71
C GLY A 74 -13.39 -10.29 -18.24
N SER A 75 -12.69 -9.16 -18.10
CA SER A 75 -11.25 -9.03 -18.40
C SER A 75 -10.38 -9.48 -17.22
N GLY A 76 -9.19 -10.03 -17.52
CA GLY A 76 -8.18 -10.37 -16.53
C GLY A 76 -7.22 -9.21 -16.24
N LEU A 77 -6.65 -9.19 -15.03
CA LEU A 77 -5.61 -8.26 -14.61
C LEU A 77 -4.39 -9.03 -14.10
N HIS A 78 -3.23 -8.79 -14.71
CA HIS A 78 -1.95 -9.29 -14.24
C HIS A 78 -1.09 -8.13 -13.75
N THR A 79 -0.65 -8.19 -12.50
CA THR A 79 0.26 -7.22 -11.90
C THR A 79 1.45 -7.96 -11.30
N ALA A 80 2.65 -7.50 -11.62
CA ALA A 80 3.91 -8.00 -11.08
C ALA A 80 4.83 -6.82 -10.76
N SER A 81 5.70 -6.99 -9.77
CA SER A 81 6.72 -6.04 -9.39
C SER A 81 8.05 -6.76 -9.21
N SER A 82 9.14 -6.12 -9.62
CA SER A 82 10.51 -6.57 -9.36
C SER A 82 11.27 -5.40 -8.74
N CYS A 83 12.04 -5.68 -7.70
CA CYS A 83 12.76 -4.69 -6.92
C CYS A 83 14.23 -5.11 -6.79
N PHE A 84 15.12 -4.12 -6.80
CA PHE A 84 16.53 -4.30 -6.48
C PHE A 84 16.86 -3.41 -5.28
N TRP A 85 17.01 -4.04 -4.12
CA TRP A 85 16.97 -3.40 -2.80
C TRP A 85 17.60 -4.31 -1.73
N ASP A 86 17.61 -3.89 -0.47
CA ASP A 86 18.11 -4.70 0.64
C ASP A 86 16.99 -5.59 1.24
N ASN A 87 17.15 -6.91 1.12
CA ASN A 87 16.13 -7.88 1.54
C ASN A 87 16.01 -8.04 3.07
N SER A 88 16.91 -7.46 3.87
CA SER A 88 16.80 -7.48 5.34
C SER A 88 15.91 -6.34 5.88
N THR A 89 15.94 -5.19 5.21
CA THR A 89 15.37 -3.93 5.70
C THR A 89 14.22 -3.43 4.84
N ASP A 90 14.31 -3.57 3.52
CA ASP A 90 13.29 -3.14 2.57
C ASP A 90 12.19 -4.18 2.41
N GLY A 91 11.00 -3.74 1.98
CA GLY A 91 9.90 -4.67 1.75
C GLY A 91 8.73 -4.08 1.00
N ASN A 92 7.83 -4.96 0.55
CA ASN A 92 6.58 -4.58 -0.09
C ASN A 92 5.41 -5.38 0.46
N CYS A 93 4.21 -4.85 0.22
CA CYS A 93 2.99 -5.63 0.28
C CYS A 93 2.07 -5.29 -0.88
N THR A 94 1.27 -6.28 -1.27
CA THR A 94 0.27 -6.15 -2.34
C THR A 94 -1.09 -6.51 -1.78
N VAL A 95 -1.99 -5.54 -1.72
CA VAL A 95 -3.36 -5.76 -1.28
C VAL A 95 -4.26 -5.87 -2.50
N ARG A 96 -4.96 -7.00 -2.61
CA ARG A 96 -6.00 -7.23 -3.61
C ARG A 96 -7.35 -7.12 -2.93
N TRP A 97 -8.20 -6.27 -3.48
CA TRP A 97 -9.55 -6.03 -3.00
C TRP A 97 -10.53 -6.11 -4.17
N GLU A 98 -11.75 -6.54 -3.89
CA GLU A 98 -12.79 -6.58 -4.90
C GLU A 98 -14.17 -6.43 -4.29
N ASN A 99 -15.09 -5.88 -5.08
CA ASN A 99 -16.51 -5.94 -4.81
C ASN A 99 -17.24 -6.53 -6.03
N ARG A 100 -18.55 -6.33 -6.11
CA ARG A 100 -19.38 -6.82 -7.22
C ARG A 100 -18.98 -6.24 -8.58
N THR A 101 -18.57 -4.97 -8.64
CA THR A 101 -18.46 -4.21 -9.89
C THR A 101 -17.02 -3.84 -10.29
N MET A 102 -16.05 -3.99 -9.39
CA MET A 102 -14.64 -3.66 -9.66
C MET A 102 -13.64 -4.47 -8.83
N CYS A 103 -12.39 -4.46 -9.28
CA CYS A 103 -11.21 -4.89 -8.55
C CYS A 103 -10.33 -3.67 -8.23
N CYS A 104 -9.66 -3.69 -7.08
CA CYS A 104 -8.63 -2.74 -6.70
C CYS A 104 -7.36 -3.51 -6.28
N VAL A 105 -6.21 -3.08 -6.78
CA VAL A 105 -4.90 -3.60 -6.39
C VAL A 105 -4.05 -2.43 -5.92
N VAL A 106 -3.56 -2.51 -4.68
CA VAL A 106 -2.66 -1.51 -4.11
C VAL A 106 -1.33 -2.17 -3.79
N ASN A 107 -0.25 -1.63 -4.33
CA ASN A 107 1.11 -2.05 -3.99
C ASN A 107 1.75 -0.97 -3.12
N VAL A 108 2.36 -1.40 -2.02
CA VAL A 108 3.19 -0.55 -1.16
C VAL A 108 4.61 -1.06 -1.23
N PHE A 109 5.56 -0.16 -1.42
CA PHE A 109 6.99 -0.42 -1.26
C PHE A 109 7.50 0.47 -0.13
N ALA A 110 8.27 -0.11 0.78
CA ALA A 110 8.93 0.57 1.87
C ALA A 110 10.44 0.36 1.72
N VAL A 111 11.16 1.45 1.50
CA VAL A 111 12.62 1.45 1.38
C VAL A 111 13.18 2.10 2.64
N ALA A 112 13.94 1.34 3.42
CA ALA A 112 14.53 1.78 4.66
C ALA A 112 15.47 2.96 4.42
N ILE A 113 15.44 3.91 5.34
CA ILE A 113 16.39 5.03 5.35
C ILE A 113 17.45 4.66 6.40
N PRO A 114 18.71 4.42 5.98
CA PRO A 114 19.80 4.27 6.93
C PRO A 114 19.89 5.55 7.76
N LEU A 115 19.84 5.41 9.09
CA LEU A 115 20.10 6.51 10.02
C LEU A 115 21.61 6.68 10.22
#